data_AF-A0A545TJJ3-F1
#
_entry.id   AF-A0A545TJJ3-F1
#
_cell.length_a   1.000
_cell.length_b   1.000
_cell.length_c   1.000
_cell.angle_alpha   90.00
_cell.angle_beta   90.00
_cell.angle_gamma   90.00
#
_symmetry.space_group_name_H-M   'P 1'
#
loop_
_entity.id
_entity.type
_entity.pdbx_description
1 polymer ?
#
loop_
_entity_poly.entity_id
_entity_poly.type
_entity_poly.pdbx_seq_one_letter_code
_entity_poly.pdbx_strand_id
1 'polypeptide(L)'
;MRFVTEDNQIKCIRTQLAADGESTHSVEITSFDENQQQIPPHAAACLSEFEIKRLEAWLAERASLKQKLEQEPVERTILDTLPDMMLQAKQALARIDQVDIELFKRLKKSIRELDEHLDSYHVIVDSPDESIDYLQKTEVLKEKLSNIKASL
;
A
#
# COMPACT_ATOMS: atom_id res chain seq x y z
N MET A 1 -19.60 2.82 -24.67
CA MET A 1 -20.80 3.13 -23.90
C MET A 1 -20.82 2.29 -22.63
N ARG A 2 -21.09 2.92 -21.49
CA ARG A 2 -21.13 2.34 -20.16
C ARG A 2 -22.49 2.66 -19.54
N PHE A 3 -23.07 1.69 -18.85
CA PHE A 3 -24.33 1.84 -18.12
C PHE A 3 -24.03 1.72 -16.63
N VAL A 4 -24.50 2.66 -15.83
CA VAL A 4 -24.27 2.69 -14.38
C VAL A 4 -25.60 2.95 -13.68
N THR A 5 -25.85 2.22 -12.61
CA THR A 5 -27.01 2.44 -11.75
C THR A 5 -26.58 3.33 -10.58
N GLU A 6 -27.15 4.53 -10.49
CA GLU A 6 -26.94 5.48 -9.38
C GLU A 6 -28.29 6.08 -8.99
N ASP A 7 -28.55 6.21 -7.69
CA ASP A 7 -29.76 6.87 -7.16
C ASP A 7 -31.08 6.37 -7.77
N ASN A 8 -31.20 5.04 -7.94
CA ASN A 8 -32.40 4.40 -8.51
C ASN A 8 -32.67 4.78 -9.99
N GLN A 9 -31.63 5.25 -10.70
CA GLN A 9 -31.65 5.56 -12.13
C GLN A 9 -30.52 4.86 -12.87
N ILE A 10 -30.78 4.47 -14.11
CA ILE A 10 -29.80 3.95 -15.06
C ILE A 10 -29.27 5.13 -15.88
N LYS A 11 -27.99 5.45 -15.71
CA LYS A 11 -27.28 6.47 -16.48
C LYS A 11 -26.58 5.83 -17.68
N CYS A 12 -26.86 6.38 -18.86
CA CYS A 12 -26.24 5.99 -20.12
C CYS A 12 -25.06 6.92 -20.43
N ILE A 13 -23.84 6.41 -20.29
CA ILE A 13 -22.61 7.20 -20.42
C ILE A 13 -21.87 6.81 -21.70
N ARG A 14 -21.62 7.78 -22.60
CA ARG A 14 -20.79 7.59 -23.79
C ARG A 14 -19.41 8.16 -23.54
N THR A 15 -18.41 7.31 -23.71
CA THR A 15 -17.01 7.69 -23.66
C THR A 15 -16.59 8.16 -25.05
N GLN A 16 -16.15 9.40 -25.16
CA GLN A 16 -15.57 9.97 -26.37
C GLN A 16 -14.08 10.20 -26.14
N LEU A 17 -13.26 9.93 -27.15
CA LEU A 17 -11.88 10.40 -27.13
C LEU A 17 -11.87 11.93 -27.30
N ALA A 18 -11.09 12.61 -26.46
CA ALA A 18 -10.78 14.01 -26.64
C ALA A 18 -9.98 14.22 -27.93
N ALA A 19 -10.00 15.46 -28.43
CA ALA A 19 -9.25 15.87 -29.62
C ALA A 19 -7.74 15.56 -29.53
N ASP A 20 -7.20 15.45 -28.32
CA ASP A 20 -5.78 15.21 -28.06
C ASP A 20 -5.39 13.71 -28.05
N GLY A 21 -6.33 12.79 -28.31
CA GLY A 21 -6.06 11.35 -28.45
C GLY A 21 -5.74 10.60 -27.15
N GLU A 22 -5.34 11.29 -26.07
CA GLU A 22 -4.93 10.67 -24.81
C GLU A 22 -6.00 10.71 -23.71
N SER A 23 -6.89 11.72 -23.72
CA SER A 23 -7.91 11.87 -22.69
C SER A 23 -9.27 11.34 -23.17
N THR A 24 -9.94 10.57 -22.32
CA THR A 24 -11.31 10.10 -22.59
C THR A 24 -12.29 10.91 -21.75
N HIS A 25 -13.23 11.59 -22.40
CA HIS A 25 -14.30 12.33 -21.72
C HIS A 25 -15.55 11.45 -21.73
N SER A 26 -16.13 11.27 -20.55
CA SER A 26 -17.37 10.51 -20.38
C SER A 26 -18.54 11.50 -20.26
N VAL A 27 -19.49 11.43 -21.19
CA VAL A 27 -20.66 12.30 -21.21
C VAL A 27 -21.91 11.46 -20.92
N GLU A 28 -22.71 11.91 -19.95
CA GLU A 28 -24.04 11.37 -19.67
C GLU A 28 -25.01 11.83 -20.77
N ILE A 29 -25.66 10.89 -21.44
CA ILE A 29 -26.57 11.17 -22.55
C ILE A 29 -28.02 11.22 -22.06
N THR A 30 -28.39 10.25 -21.23
CA THR A 30 -29.77 10.06 -20.78
C THR A 30 -29.77 9.25 -19.49
N SER A 31 -30.79 9.48 -18.67
CA SER A 31 -31.07 8.70 -17.48
C SER A 31 -32.53 8.25 -17.48
N PHE A 32 -32.80 7.11 -16.87
CA PHE A 32 -34.16 6.61 -16.69
C PHE A 32 -34.29 5.72 -15.45
N ASP A 33 -35.53 5.47 -15.01
CA ASP A 33 -35.82 4.73 -13.78
C ASP A 33 -35.32 3.29 -13.85
N GLU A 34 -34.64 2.86 -12.79
CA GLU A 34 -34.08 1.53 -12.62
C GLU A 34 -35.10 0.38 -12.70
N ASN A 35 -36.37 0.66 -12.37
CA ASN A 35 -37.47 -0.30 -12.33
C ASN A 35 -38.09 -0.59 -13.70
N GLN A 36 -37.75 0.19 -14.73
CA GLN A 36 -38.24 -0.05 -16.08
C GLN A 36 -37.46 -1.21 -16.71
N GLN A 37 -38.18 -2.28 -17.03
CA GLN A 37 -37.61 -3.45 -17.72
C GLN A 37 -37.43 -3.23 -19.24
N GLN A 38 -38.01 -2.15 -19.77
CA GLN A 38 -37.95 -1.77 -21.17
C GLN A 38 -37.26 -0.43 -21.33
N ILE A 39 -36.56 -0.24 -22.46
CA ILE A 39 -35.89 1.02 -22.78
C ILE A 39 -36.98 2.08 -23.03
N PRO A 40 -36.99 3.19 -22.28
CA PRO A 40 -38.01 4.20 -22.49
C PRO A 40 -37.76 4.98 -23.79
N PRO A 41 -38.82 5.54 -24.41
CA PRO A 41 -38.73 6.16 -25.73
C PRO A 41 -37.78 7.35 -25.77
N HIS A 42 -37.62 8.09 -24.67
CA HIS A 42 -36.64 9.19 -24.59
C HIS A 42 -35.19 8.70 -24.59
N ALA A 43 -34.93 7.53 -23.99
CA ALA A 43 -33.61 6.93 -24.04
C ALA A 43 -33.34 6.33 -25.43
N ALA A 44 -34.32 5.66 -26.04
CA ALA A 44 -34.19 5.12 -27.39
C ALA A 44 -33.93 6.22 -28.45
N ALA A 45 -34.55 7.39 -28.31
CA ALA A 45 -34.36 8.51 -29.23
C ALA A 45 -32.94 9.13 -29.18
N CYS A 46 -32.24 9.01 -28.05
CA CYS A 46 -30.90 9.58 -27.87
C CYS A 46 -29.76 8.60 -28.21
N LEU A 47 -30.09 7.35 -28.50
CA LEU A 47 -29.15 6.25 -28.71
C LEU A 47 -29.17 5.79 -30.18
N SER A 48 -28.01 5.38 -30.69
CA SER A 48 -27.94 4.69 -31.97
C SER A 48 -28.46 3.25 -31.87
N GLU A 49 -28.86 2.63 -32.97
CA GLU A 49 -29.35 1.24 -32.99
C GLU A 49 -28.37 0.24 -32.33
N PHE A 50 -27.06 0.47 -32.50
CA PHE A 50 -26.03 -0.35 -31.87
C PHE A 50 -26.01 -0.19 -30.34
N GLU A 51 -26.19 1.04 -29.86
CA GLU A 51 -26.23 1.34 -28.43
C GLU A 51 -27.52 0.86 -27.78
N ILE A 52 -28.65 0.91 -28.49
CA ILE A 52 -29.92 0.32 -28.06
C ILE A 52 -29.74 -1.19 -27.85
N LYS A 53 -29.20 -1.92 -28.83
CA LYS A 53 -28.93 -3.37 -28.68
C LYS A 53 -28.02 -3.68 -27.49
N ARG A 54 -27.02 -2.82 -27.23
CA ARG A 54 -26.12 -2.96 -26.09
C ARG A 54 -26.84 -2.71 -24.76
N LEU A 55 -27.77 -1.76 -24.72
CA LEU A 55 -28.60 -1.48 -23.56
C LEU A 55 -29.61 -2.61 -23.30
N GLU A 56 -30.21 -3.17 -24.35
CA GLU A 56 -31.11 -4.33 -24.25
C GLU A 56 -30.37 -5.55 -23.67
N ALA A 57 -29.17 -5.84 -24.18
CA ALA A 57 -28.34 -6.93 -23.67
C ALA A 57 -27.98 -6.72 -22.18
N TRP A 58 -27.64 -5.48 -21.81
CA TRP A 58 -27.34 -5.12 -20.43
C TRP A 58 -28.55 -5.26 -19.50
N LEU A 59 -29.74 -4.82 -19.94
CA LEU A 59 -30.99 -4.98 -19.19
C LEU A 59 -31.36 -6.47 -19.01
N ALA A 60 -31.18 -7.30 -20.03
CA ALA A 60 -31.42 -8.73 -19.97
C ALA A 60 -30.46 -9.46 -19.01
N GLU A 61 -29.17 -9.13 -19.06
CA GLU A 61 -28.17 -9.65 -18.12
C GLU A 61 -28.52 -9.27 -16.67
N ARG A 62 -28.90 -8.00 -16.45
CA ARG A 62 -29.32 -7.51 -15.14
C ARG A 62 -30.58 -8.20 -14.63
N ALA A 63 -31.56 -8.46 -15.49
CA ALA A 63 -32.75 -9.21 -15.11
C ALA A 63 -32.40 -10.66 -14.71
N SER A 64 -31.50 -11.30 -15.45
CA SER A 64 -30.98 -12.64 -15.10
C SER A 64 -30.23 -12.64 -13.76
N LEU A 65 -29.42 -11.61 -13.49
CA LEU A 65 -28.72 -11.46 -12.22
C LEU A 65 -29.68 -11.24 -11.05
N LYS A 66 -30.71 -10.38 -11.23
CA LYS A 66 -31.76 -10.21 -10.21
C LYS A 66 -32.49 -11.52 -9.93
N GLN A 67 -32.83 -12.28 -10.97
CA GLN A 67 -33.48 -13.58 -10.81
C GLN A 67 -32.60 -14.59 -10.07
N LYS A 68 -31.28 -14.60 -10.33
CA LYS A 68 -30.32 -15.45 -9.59
C LYS A 68 -30.21 -15.02 -8.12
N LEU A 69 -30.17 -13.72 -7.86
CA LEU A 69 -30.13 -13.17 -6.50
C LEU A 69 -31.44 -13.36 -5.72
N GLU A 70 -32.58 -13.44 -6.40
CA GLU A 70 -33.86 -13.80 -5.76
C GLU A 70 -33.94 -15.31 -5.43
N GLN A 71 -33.21 -16.15 -6.16
CA GLN A 71 -33.17 -17.60 -5.95
C GLN A 71 -32.15 -18.02 -4.87
N GLU A 72 -31.13 -17.20 -4.58
CA GLU A 72 -30.24 -17.37 -3.43
C GLU A 72 -30.59 -16.33 -2.35
N PRO A 73 -31.28 -16.71 -1.26
CA PRO A 73 -31.61 -15.74 -0.22
C PRO A 73 -30.30 -15.21 0.37
N VAL A 74 -30.05 -13.91 0.13
CA VAL A 74 -28.93 -13.14 0.68
C VAL A 74 -28.78 -13.32 2.20
N GLU A 75 -29.88 -13.63 2.88
CA GLU A 75 -29.94 -13.97 4.31
C GLU A 75 -29.16 -15.24 4.66
N ARG A 76 -29.19 -16.29 3.82
CA ARG A 76 -28.36 -17.49 4.01
C ARG A 76 -26.89 -17.18 3.72
N THR A 77 -26.61 -16.45 2.65
CA THR A 77 -25.24 -16.10 2.27
C THR A 77 -24.58 -15.22 3.32
N ILE A 78 -25.29 -14.24 3.91
CA ILE A 78 -24.74 -13.42 5.00
C ILE A 78 -24.55 -14.25 6.27
N LEU A 79 -25.53 -15.07 6.68
CA LEU A 79 -25.41 -15.89 7.89
C LEU A 79 -24.32 -16.98 7.77
N ASP A 80 -24.13 -17.54 6.58
CA ASP A 80 -23.10 -18.55 6.32
C ASP A 80 -21.69 -17.92 6.15
N THR A 81 -21.59 -16.71 5.60
CA THR A 81 -20.28 -16.05 5.37
C THR A 81 -19.77 -15.23 6.55
N LEU A 82 -20.65 -14.84 7.49
CA LEU A 82 -20.26 -14.02 8.65
C LEU A 82 -19.27 -14.72 9.60
N PRO A 83 -19.42 -16.01 9.93
CA PRO A 83 -18.43 -16.75 10.72
C PRO A 83 -17.06 -16.80 10.04
N ASP A 84 -17.02 -17.00 8.73
CA ASP A 84 -15.77 -17.06 7.96
C ASP A 84 -15.10 -15.68 7.87
N MET A 85 -15.87 -14.61 7.68
CA MET A 85 -15.34 -13.24 7.73
C MET A 85 -14.80 -12.89 9.12
N MET A 86 -15.48 -13.31 10.20
CA MET A 86 -14.98 -13.12 11.56
C MET A 86 -13.69 -13.92 11.83
N LEU A 87 -13.58 -15.14 11.29
CA LEU A 87 -12.36 -15.94 11.39
C LEU A 87 -11.20 -15.27 10.65
N GLN A 88 -11.44 -14.76 9.45
CA GLN A 88 -10.43 -14.02 8.67
C GLN A 88 -10.00 -12.73 9.37
N ALA A 89 -10.94 -11.97 9.93
CA ALA A 89 -10.64 -10.77 10.71
C ALA A 89 -9.80 -11.09 11.96
N LYS A 90 -10.13 -12.18 12.68
CA LYS A 90 -9.34 -12.66 13.83
C LYS A 90 -7.92 -13.07 13.42
N GLN A 91 -7.77 -13.75 12.29
CA GLN A 91 -6.45 -14.13 11.77
C GLN A 91 -5.63 -12.92 11.33
N ALA A 92 -6.27 -11.90 10.73
CA ALA A 92 -5.61 -10.65 10.38
C ALA A 92 -5.11 -9.91 11.62
N LEU A 93 -5.93 -9.81 12.68
CA LEU A 93 -5.54 -9.24 13.97
C LEU A 93 -4.36 -10.00 14.59
N ALA A 94 -4.41 -11.34 14.61
CA ALA A 94 -3.32 -12.15 15.16
C ALA A 94 -2.00 -12.01 14.38
N ARG A 95 -2.06 -11.74 13.07
CA ARG A 95 -0.86 -11.48 12.25
C ARG A 95 -0.25 -10.12 12.56
N ILE A 96 -1.05 -9.11 12.88
CA ILE A 96 -0.55 -7.77 13.28
C ILE A 96 0.27 -7.90 14.57
N ASP A 97 -0.24 -8.59 15.59
CA ASP A 97 0.47 -8.79 16.86
C ASP A 97 1.78 -9.60 16.69
N GLN A 98 1.80 -10.58 15.77
CA GLN A 98 3.00 -11.35 15.48
C GLN A 98 4.08 -10.54 14.77
N VAL A 99 3.68 -9.66 13.83
CA VAL A 99 4.60 -8.77 13.12
C VAL A 99 5.27 -7.82 14.11
N ASP A 100 4.54 -7.28 15.09
CA ASP A 100 5.10 -6.38 16.09
C ASP A 100 6.14 -7.06 17.00
N ILE A 101 5.90 -8.31 17.40
CA ILE A 101 6.85 -9.08 18.22
C ILE A 101 8.12 -9.41 17.43
N GLU A 102 7.99 -9.80 16.17
CA GLU A 102 9.15 -10.08 15.31
C GLU A 102 9.96 -8.82 15.00
N LEU A 103 9.30 -7.71 14.68
CA LEU A 103 9.96 -6.43 14.46
C LEU A 103 10.69 -5.97 15.71
N PHE A 104 10.05 -6.04 16.87
CA PHE A 104 10.68 -5.68 18.15
C PHE A 104 11.92 -6.54 18.44
N LYS A 105 11.86 -7.86 18.17
CA LYS A 105 13.03 -8.74 18.31
C LYS A 105 14.17 -8.37 17.36
N ARG A 106 13.87 -8.06 16.10
CA ARG A 106 14.87 -7.62 15.11
C ARG A 106 15.50 -6.29 15.51
N LEU A 107 14.67 -5.33 15.94
CA LEU A 107 15.11 -4.00 16.36
C LEU A 107 15.99 -4.07 17.62
N LYS A 108 15.63 -4.94 18.57
CA LYS A 108 16.47 -5.21 19.75
C LYS A 108 17.80 -5.89 19.38
N LYS A 109 17.81 -6.75 18.36
CA LYS A 109 19.04 -7.38 17.86
C LYS A 109 19.95 -6.35 17.18
N SER A 110 19.40 -5.51 16.31
CA SER A 110 20.18 -4.45 15.63
C SER A 110 20.72 -3.40 16.61
N ILE A 111 19.97 -3.07 17.67
CA ILE A 111 20.47 -2.18 18.72
C ILE A 111 21.67 -2.82 19.44
N ARG A 112 21.61 -4.12 19.78
CA ARG A 112 22.74 -4.81 20.40
C ARG A 112 23.97 -4.90 19.49
N GLU A 113 23.76 -5.20 18.22
CA GLU A 113 24.85 -5.21 17.23
C GLU A 113 25.49 -3.82 17.09
N LEU A 114 24.67 -2.75 17.12
CA LEU A 114 25.18 -1.38 17.12
C LEU A 114 25.96 -1.06 18.39
N ASP A 115 25.47 -1.49 19.56
CA ASP A 115 26.14 -1.30 20.86
C ASP A 115 27.49 -2.03 20.89
N GLU A 116 27.54 -3.28 20.43
CA GLU A 116 28.79 -4.05 20.30
C GLU A 116 29.79 -3.37 19.34
N HIS A 117 29.30 -2.80 18.23
CA HIS A 117 30.15 -2.03 17.33
C HIS A 117 30.65 -0.73 17.98
N LEU A 118 29.82 -0.01 18.73
CA LEU A 118 30.23 1.21 19.42
C LEU A 118 31.23 0.91 20.56
N ASP A 119 31.00 -0.15 21.33
CA ASP A 119 31.94 -0.64 22.35
C ASP A 119 33.28 -1.05 21.73
N SER A 120 33.25 -1.72 20.56
CA SER A 120 34.48 -2.06 19.84
C SER A 120 35.28 -0.83 19.39
N TYR A 121 34.60 0.28 19.05
CA TYR A 121 35.26 1.55 18.75
C TYR A 121 35.81 2.21 20.01
N HIS A 122 35.14 2.08 21.16
CA HIS A 122 35.62 2.67 22.41
C HIS A 122 36.92 1.99 22.88
N VAL A 123 37.04 0.67 22.72
CA VAL A 123 38.27 -0.10 23.01
C VAL A 123 39.45 0.32 22.13
N ILE A 124 39.21 0.76 20.88
CA ILE A 124 40.27 1.21 19.96
C ILE A 124 40.77 2.63 20.32
N VAL A 125 39.89 3.48 20.88
CA VAL A 125 40.24 4.85 21.26
C VAL A 125 40.94 4.91 22.61
N ASP A 126 40.63 3.99 23.54
CA ASP A 126 41.16 3.97 24.90
C ASP A 126 42.45 3.16 25.08
N SER A 127 43.02 2.53 24.04
CA SER A 127 44.39 2.01 24.13
C SER A 127 45.37 3.19 24.11
N PRO A 128 45.97 3.58 25.26
CA PRO A 128 47.00 4.60 25.25
C PRO A 128 48.19 3.96 24.55
N ASP A 129 48.62 4.55 23.45
CA ASP A 129 49.79 4.10 22.71
C ASP A 129 51.04 4.31 23.58
N GLU A 130 51.38 3.31 24.41
CA GLU A 130 52.55 3.29 25.29
C GLU A 130 53.85 3.58 24.54
N SER A 131 53.85 3.41 23.21
CA SER A 131 54.98 3.73 22.34
C SER A 131 55.29 5.23 22.26
N ILE A 132 54.29 6.11 22.40
CA ILE A 132 54.46 7.57 22.35
C ILE A 132 55.16 8.07 23.62
N ASP A 133 54.77 7.55 24.79
CA ASP A 133 55.39 7.92 26.08
C ASP A 133 56.85 7.41 26.16
N TYR A 134 57.15 6.26 25.57
CA TYR A 134 58.53 5.76 25.48
C TYR A 134 59.41 6.64 24.58
N LEU A 135 58.89 7.07 23.43
CA LEU A 135 59.61 7.97 22.52
C LEU A 135 59.90 9.32 23.19
N GLN A 136 58.91 9.94 23.84
CA GLN A 136 59.11 11.21 24.57
C GLN A 136 60.15 11.06 25.69
N LYS A 137 60.10 9.99 26.48
CA LYS A 137 61.11 9.73 27.52
C LYS A 137 62.51 9.59 26.96
N THR A 138 62.67 8.93 25.81
CA THR A 138 63.98 8.79 25.17
C THR A 138 64.51 10.09 24.57
N GLU A 139 63.66 10.97 24.06
CA GLU A 139 64.08 12.30 23.60
C GLU A 139 64.50 13.20 24.76
N VAL A 140 63.73 13.22 25.86
CA VAL A 140 64.08 13.98 27.06
C VAL A 140 65.41 13.50 27.66
N LEU A 141 65.67 12.19 27.62
CA LEU A 141 66.96 11.61 28.06
C LEU A 141 68.12 12.01 27.13
N LYS A 142 67.89 12.06 25.80
CA LYS A 142 68.90 12.56 24.85
C LYS A 142 69.22 14.03 25.07
N GLU A 143 68.21 14.86 25.30
CA GLU A 143 68.39 16.30 25.54
C GLU A 143 69.17 16.56 26.84
N LYS A 144 68.86 15.80 27.91
CA LYS A 144 69.63 15.85 29.16
C LYS A 144 71.08 15.39 28.97
N LEU A 145 71.31 14.35 28.19
CA LEU A 145 72.68 13.88 27.86
C LEU A 145 73.45 14.90 27.02
N SER A 146 72.81 15.56 26.05
CA SER A 146 73.47 16.63 25.28
C SER A 146 73.81 17.83 26.15
N ASN A 147 72.93 18.20 27.09
CA ASN A 147 73.20 19.29 28.03
C ASN A 147 74.37 18.96 28.97
N ILE A 148 74.46 17.72 29.46
CA ILE A 148 75.60 17.26 30.27
C ILE A 148 76.90 17.26 29.44
N LYS A 149 76.85 16.78 28.20
CA LYS A 149 78.01 16.75 27.30
C LYS A 149 78.48 18.15 26.88
N ALA A 150 77.58 19.12 26.79
CA ALA A 150 77.92 20.53 26.52
C ALA A 150 78.45 21.26 27.76
N SER A 151 78.21 20.73 28.96
CA SER A 151 78.70 21.27 30.23
C SER A 151 80.04 20.68 30.70
N LEU A 152 80.66 19.81 29.91
CA LEU A 152 82.00 19.24 30.10
C LEU A 152 82.96 19.82 29.05
#